data_AF-A0A222E1I7-F1
#
_entry.id   AF-A0A222E1I7-F1
#
_cell.length_a   1.000
_cell.length_b   1.000
_cell.length_c   1.000
_cell.angle_alpha   90.00
_cell.angle_beta   90.00
_cell.angle_gamma   90.00
#
_symmetry.space_group_name_H-M   'P 1'
#
loop_
_entity.id
_entity.type
_entity.pdbx_description
1 polymer ?
#
loop_
_entity_poly.entity_id
_entity_poly.type
_entity_poly.pdbx_seq_one_letter_code
_entity_poly.pdbx_strand_id
1 'polypeptide(L)'
;MRLIEQRLVHTIEGGLPVDEILSIVEAVDEFMADTAPDEVTEALEGVVGYEFSETEEAIGHLNTESELSEHMEHLEQLAKVTGINPDSALKVVSEKLVQYERPDYDEHRGSFTRPKQSQRTEFSDEALVSLFSNLVDR
;
A
#
# COMPACT_ATOMS: atom_id res chain seq x y z
N MET A 1 -32.34 -13.93 -6.64
CA MET A 1 -31.02 -13.64 -7.22
C MET A 1 -30.82 -14.38 -8.54
N ARG A 2 -30.39 -13.68 -9.59
CA ARG A 2 -30.03 -14.23 -10.91
C ARG A 2 -28.67 -14.92 -10.84
N LEU A 3 -28.39 -15.84 -11.77
CA LEU A 3 -27.12 -16.61 -11.78
C LEU A 3 -25.87 -15.71 -11.86
N ILE A 4 -25.95 -14.57 -12.57
CA ILE A 4 -24.83 -13.64 -12.71
C ILE A 4 -24.56 -12.93 -11.37
N GLU A 5 -25.61 -12.46 -10.70
CA GLU A 5 -25.52 -11.81 -9.38
C GLU A 5 -24.93 -12.78 -8.34
N GLN A 6 -25.36 -14.05 -8.34
CA GLN A 6 -24.80 -15.09 -7.47
C GLN A 6 -23.30 -15.32 -7.69
N ARG A 7 -22.86 -15.31 -8.95
CA ARG A 7 -21.45 -15.45 -9.27
C ARG A 7 -20.65 -14.23 -8.86
N LEU A 8 -21.22 -13.03 -9.04
CA LEU A 8 -20.58 -11.79 -8.63
C LEU A 8 -20.36 -11.77 -7.12
N VAL A 9 -21.39 -12.08 -6.32
CA VAL A 9 -21.29 -12.19 -4.86
C VAL A 9 -20.20 -13.20 -4.47
N HIS A 10 -20.22 -14.40 -5.07
CA HIS A 10 -19.22 -15.42 -4.76
C HIS A 10 -17.78 -14.99 -5.09
N THR A 11 -17.60 -14.22 -6.17
CA THR A 11 -16.30 -13.65 -6.53
C THR A 11 -15.84 -12.61 -5.51
N ILE A 12 -16.74 -11.71 -5.09
CA ILE A 12 -16.45 -10.67 -4.09
C ILE A 12 -16.06 -11.30 -2.75
N GLU A 13 -16.84 -12.29 -2.28
CA GLU A 13 -16.58 -13.00 -1.02
C GLU A 13 -15.35 -13.93 -1.08
N GLY A 14 -14.89 -14.28 -2.29
CA GLY A 14 -13.73 -15.16 -2.49
C GLY A 14 -12.38 -14.52 -2.18
N GLY A 15 -12.37 -13.22 -1.89
CA GLY A 15 -11.16 -12.42 -1.69
C GLY A 15 -10.68 -11.83 -3.01
N LEU A 16 -10.58 -10.51 -3.04
CA LEU A 16 -10.13 -9.75 -4.20
C LEU A 16 -9.02 -8.78 -3.78
N PRO A 17 -8.04 -8.51 -4.65
CA PRO A 17 -7.13 -7.38 -4.49
C PRO A 17 -7.90 -6.06 -4.33
N VAL A 18 -7.35 -5.12 -3.55
CA VAL A 18 -8.01 -3.84 -3.24
C VAL A 18 -8.35 -3.01 -4.48
N ASP A 19 -7.51 -3.06 -5.52
CA ASP A 19 -7.73 -2.39 -6.81
C ASP A 19 -8.89 -3.01 -7.60
N GLU A 20 -9.05 -4.32 -7.52
CA GLU A 20 -10.22 -5.01 -8.09
C GLU A 20 -11.51 -4.69 -7.32
N ILE A 21 -11.45 -4.65 -5.98
CA ILE A 21 -12.58 -4.22 -5.15
C ILE A 21 -13.02 -2.81 -5.57
N LEU A 22 -12.08 -1.87 -5.66
CA LEU A 22 -12.34 -0.50 -6.09
C LEU A 22 -12.99 -0.46 -7.48
N SER A 23 -12.43 -1.20 -8.44
CA SER A 23 -12.97 -1.26 -9.80
C SER A 23 -14.43 -1.77 -9.85
N ILE A 24 -14.77 -2.76 -9.01
CA ILE A 24 -16.14 -3.29 -8.94
C ILE A 24 -17.07 -2.28 -8.26
N VAL A 25 -16.62 -1.65 -7.17
CA VAL A 25 -17.40 -0.62 -6.47
C VAL A 25 -17.72 0.55 -7.41
N GLU A 26 -16.73 1.04 -8.17
CA GLU A 26 -16.94 2.09 -9.17
C GLU A 26 -17.90 1.66 -10.28
N ALA A 27 -17.78 0.42 -10.78
CA ALA A 27 -18.70 -0.10 -11.79
C ALA A 27 -20.13 -0.25 -11.26
N VAL A 28 -20.30 -0.67 -10.01
CA VAL A 28 -21.63 -0.77 -9.38
C VAL A 28 -22.22 0.62 -9.16
N ASP A 29 -21.43 1.59 -8.72
CA ASP A 29 -21.87 2.99 -8.60
C ASP A 29 -22.26 3.57 -9.97
N GLU A 30 -21.44 3.38 -11.00
CA GLU A 30 -21.70 3.93 -12.35
C GLU A 30 -22.92 3.30 -13.02
N PHE A 31 -23.05 1.97 -12.97
CA PHE A 31 -24.03 1.24 -13.77
C PHE A 31 -25.25 0.76 -12.98
N MET A 32 -25.16 0.71 -11.65
CA MET A 32 -26.14 0.06 -10.79
C MET A 32 -26.51 0.85 -9.52
N ALA A 33 -26.15 2.14 -9.39
CA ALA A 33 -26.39 2.96 -8.18
C ALA A 33 -27.72 2.72 -7.44
N ASP A 34 -28.85 2.71 -8.16
CA ASP A 34 -30.19 2.54 -7.58
C ASP A 34 -30.82 1.16 -7.83
N THR A 35 -30.07 0.24 -8.45
CA THR A 35 -30.61 -1.06 -8.92
C THR A 35 -29.76 -2.25 -8.53
N ALA A 36 -28.64 -2.03 -7.84
CA ALA A 36 -27.83 -3.08 -7.26
C ALA A 36 -28.68 -3.95 -6.34
N PRO A 37 -28.68 -5.28 -6.52
CA PRO A 37 -29.32 -6.19 -5.56
C PRO A 37 -28.69 -6.03 -4.18
N ASP A 38 -29.51 -6.06 -3.14
CA ASP A 38 -29.08 -5.90 -1.74
C ASP A 38 -27.90 -6.82 -1.40
N GLU A 39 -27.91 -8.07 -1.89
CA GLU A 39 -26.85 -9.02 -1.57
C GLU A 39 -25.51 -8.70 -2.26
N VAL A 40 -25.53 -8.00 -3.40
CA VAL A 40 -24.30 -7.50 -4.05
C VAL A 40 -23.75 -6.32 -3.25
N THR A 41 -24.62 -5.42 -2.80
CA THR A 41 -24.25 -4.28 -1.96
C THR A 41 -23.67 -4.77 -0.62
N GLU A 42 -24.33 -5.72 0.04
CA GLU A 42 -23.84 -6.32 1.29
C GLU A 42 -22.49 -7.02 1.12
N ALA A 43 -22.28 -7.73 0.00
CA ALA A 43 -20.99 -8.36 -0.30
C ALA A 43 -19.87 -7.33 -0.48
N LEU A 44 -20.15 -6.21 -1.16
CA LEU A 44 -19.18 -5.12 -1.34
C LEU A 44 -18.88 -4.39 -0.04
N GLU A 45 -19.90 -4.06 0.75
CA GLU A 45 -19.70 -3.47 2.08
C GLU A 45 -18.89 -4.41 2.99
N GLY A 46 -19.16 -5.70 2.92
CA GLY A 46 -18.44 -6.74 3.66
C GLY A 46 -16.96 -6.80 3.27
N VAL A 47 -16.64 -6.83 1.98
CA VAL A 47 -15.24 -6.92 1.53
C VAL A 47 -14.46 -5.63 1.81
N VAL A 48 -15.09 -4.46 1.67
CA VAL A 48 -14.47 -3.17 2.00
C VAL A 48 -14.26 -3.05 3.51
N GLY A 49 -15.23 -3.49 4.31
CA GLY A 49 -15.09 -3.56 5.77
C GLY A 49 -13.98 -4.50 6.20
N TYR A 50 -13.83 -5.65 5.54
CA TYR A 50 -12.71 -6.57 5.77
C TYR A 50 -11.37 -5.88 5.45
N GLU A 51 -11.25 -5.25 4.28
CA GLU A 51 -10.02 -4.56 3.87
C GLU A 51 -9.60 -3.48 4.87
N PHE A 52 -10.56 -2.75 5.45
CA PHE A 52 -10.29 -1.70 6.44
C PHE A 52 -10.00 -2.22 7.86
N SER A 53 -10.46 -3.42 8.19
CA SER A 53 -10.27 -4.03 9.52
C SER A 53 -9.02 -4.90 9.57
N GLU A 54 -8.70 -5.60 8.50
CA GLU A 54 -7.57 -6.52 8.36
C GLU A 54 -6.44 -5.91 7.51
N THR A 55 -6.34 -4.58 7.47
CA THR A 55 -5.33 -3.85 6.67
C THR A 55 -3.90 -4.28 7.01
N GLU A 56 -3.61 -4.64 8.27
CA GLU A 56 -2.29 -5.12 8.68
C GLU A 56 -1.88 -6.41 7.95
N GLU A 57 -2.83 -7.35 7.78
CA GLU A 57 -2.62 -8.56 6.99
C GLU A 57 -2.52 -8.24 5.50
N ALA A 58 -3.43 -7.40 5.00
CA ALA A 58 -3.50 -7.01 3.58
C ALA A 58 -2.18 -6.41 3.10
N ILE A 59 -1.58 -5.49 3.86
CA ILE A 59 -0.31 -4.84 3.47
C ILE A 59 0.93 -5.63 3.88
N GLY A 60 0.81 -6.76 4.58
CA GLY A 60 1.94 -7.48 5.17
C GLY A 60 3.05 -7.84 4.17
N HIS A 61 2.67 -8.08 2.92
CA HIS A 61 3.57 -8.43 1.81
C HIS A 61 4.14 -7.23 1.05
N LEU A 62 3.63 -6.02 1.26
CA LEU A 62 4.11 -4.80 0.62
C LEU A 62 5.40 -4.32 1.30
N ASN A 63 6.43 -4.05 0.50
CA ASN A 63 7.78 -3.81 1.00
C ASN A 63 8.42 -2.49 0.52
N THR A 64 7.67 -1.67 -0.20
CA THR A 64 8.16 -0.40 -0.72
C THR A 64 7.23 0.75 -0.34
N GLU A 65 7.81 1.95 -0.23
CA GLU A 65 7.04 3.19 -0.01
C GLU A 65 5.99 3.40 -1.11
N SER A 66 6.33 3.08 -2.37
CA SER A 66 5.42 3.20 -3.51
C SER A 66 4.21 2.29 -3.37
N GLU A 67 4.42 1.00 -3.05
CA GLU A 67 3.33 0.03 -2.86
C GLU A 67 2.40 0.43 -1.70
N LEU A 68 2.98 0.89 -0.58
CA LEU A 68 2.20 1.34 0.58
C LEU A 68 1.43 2.63 0.27
N SER A 69 2.03 3.57 -0.46
CA SER A 69 1.36 4.81 -0.87
C SER A 69 0.21 4.54 -1.83
N GLU A 70 0.42 3.67 -2.83
CA GLU A 70 -0.63 3.24 -3.76
C GLU A 70 -1.78 2.55 -3.02
N HIS A 71 -1.47 1.65 -2.10
CA HIS A 71 -2.49 1.02 -1.27
C HIS A 71 -3.27 2.04 -0.43
N MET A 72 -2.59 3.03 0.15
CA MET A 72 -3.24 4.12 0.88
C MET A 72 -4.20 4.91 0.00
N GLU A 73 -3.82 5.21 -1.24
CA GLU A 73 -4.69 5.88 -2.22
C GLU A 73 -5.94 5.04 -2.54
N HIS A 74 -5.81 3.71 -2.67
CA HIS A 74 -6.96 2.82 -2.87
C HIS A 74 -7.93 2.85 -1.68
N LEU A 75 -7.41 2.83 -0.44
CA LEU A 75 -8.25 2.91 0.76
C LEU A 75 -9.01 4.24 0.85
N GLU A 76 -8.37 5.35 0.51
CA GLU A 76 -9.02 6.67 0.47
C GLU A 76 -10.14 6.73 -0.59
N GLN A 77 -9.89 6.14 -1.76
CA GLN A 77 -10.88 6.07 -2.84
C GLN A 77 -12.06 5.19 -2.44
N LEU A 78 -11.81 4.02 -1.86
CA LEU A 78 -12.86 3.15 -1.34
C LEU A 78 -13.73 3.86 -0.30
N ALA A 79 -13.12 4.57 0.65
CA ALA A 79 -13.86 5.35 1.64
C ALA A 79 -14.73 6.43 1.01
N LYS A 80 -14.23 7.10 -0.03
CA LYS A 80 -14.98 8.13 -0.75
C LYS A 80 -16.21 7.57 -1.46
N VAL A 81 -16.09 6.41 -2.10
CA VAL A 81 -17.19 5.81 -2.87
C VAL A 81 -18.19 5.08 -1.97
N THR A 82 -17.72 4.42 -0.90
CA THR A 82 -18.59 3.65 0.00
C THR A 82 -19.11 4.43 1.20
N GLY A 83 -18.47 5.56 1.55
CA GLY A 83 -18.78 6.31 2.77
C GLY A 83 -18.34 5.62 4.07
N ILE A 84 -17.65 4.48 3.98
CA ILE A 84 -17.11 3.76 5.15
C ILE A 84 -15.84 4.48 5.63
N ASN A 85 -15.68 4.60 6.95
CA ASN A 85 -14.53 5.30 7.54
C ASN A 85 -13.23 4.45 7.44
N PRO A 86 -12.16 4.95 6.77
CA PRO A 86 -10.89 4.26 6.62
C PRO A 86 -9.84 4.62 7.69
N ASP A 87 -10.17 5.45 8.69
CA ASP A 87 -9.18 6.06 9.62
C ASP A 87 -8.24 5.04 10.27
N SER A 88 -8.75 3.87 10.68
CA SER A 88 -7.93 2.82 11.28
C SER A 88 -6.96 2.22 10.26
N ALA A 89 -7.44 1.95 9.05
CA ALA A 89 -6.66 1.38 7.95
C ALA A 89 -5.53 2.33 7.53
N LEU A 90 -5.86 3.60 7.28
CA LEU A 90 -4.89 4.63 6.90
C LEU A 90 -3.82 4.83 7.96
N LYS A 91 -4.19 4.72 9.24
CA LYS A 91 -3.24 4.80 10.34
C LYS A 91 -2.24 3.63 10.31
N VAL A 92 -2.70 2.40 10.06
CA VAL A 92 -1.83 1.22 9.95
C VAL A 92 -0.84 1.37 8.80
N VAL A 93 -1.32 1.79 7.62
CA VAL A 93 -0.45 2.00 6.45
C VAL A 93 0.57 3.11 6.73
N SER A 94 0.13 4.23 7.32
CA SER A 94 1.01 5.34 7.71
C SER A 94 2.09 4.93 8.71
N GLU A 95 1.74 4.11 9.70
CA GLU A 95 2.70 3.59 10.68
C GLU A 95 3.75 2.71 10.03
N LYS A 96 3.36 1.87 9.06
CA LYS A 96 4.30 1.05 8.28
C LYS A 96 5.18 1.91 7.37
N LEU A 97 4.65 2.96 6.76
CA LEU A 97 5.39 3.88 5.89
C LEU A 97 6.48 4.65 6.66
N VAL A 98 6.17 5.10 7.89
CA VAL A 98 7.16 5.72 8.79
C VAL A 98 8.28 4.74 9.20
N GLN A 99 7.99 3.44 9.29
CA GLN A 99 9.02 2.44 9.54
C GLN A 99 10.00 2.32 8.36
N TYR A 100 9.54 2.48 7.11
CA TYR A 100 10.40 2.51 5.93
C TYR A 100 11.24 3.78 5.80
N GLU A 101 10.68 4.95 6.14
CA GLU A 101 11.40 6.23 6.10
C GLU A 101 12.50 6.32 7.16
N ARG A 102 12.43 5.51 8.21
CA ARG A 102 13.48 5.39 9.21
C ARG A 102 14.49 4.36 8.70
N PRO A 103 15.68 4.78 8.23
CA PRO A 103 16.78 3.83 8.08
C PRO A 103 16.97 3.10 9.42
N ASP A 104 16.94 1.77 9.37
CA ASP A 104 17.29 0.87 10.48
C ASP A 104 18.72 1.20 10.96
N TYR A 105 18.85 2.21 11.83
CA TYR A 105 20.11 2.56 12.47
C TYR A 105 20.38 1.76 13.74
N ASP A 106 19.61 0.70 14.01
CA ASP A 106 19.83 -0.23 15.10
C ASP A 106 19.46 -1.64 14.60
N GLU A 107 20.40 -2.44 14.07
CA GLU A 107 20.87 -3.62 14.82
C GLU A 107 22.19 -4.21 14.25
N HIS A 108 23.12 -3.36 13.83
CA HIS A 108 24.52 -3.78 13.69
C HIS A 108 25.39 -3.09 14.73
N ARG A 109 25.23 -3.47 16.00
CA ARG A 109 26.31 -3.34 16.99
C ARG A 109 27.42 -4.36 16.67
N GLY A 110 28.02 -4.23 15.48
CA GLY A 110 29.38 -4.69 15.27
C GLY A 110 30.27 -3.92 16.23
N SER A 111 31.01 -4.63 17.07
CA SER A 111 32.05 -4.04 17.92
C SER A 111 33.16 -3.49 17.01
N PHE A 112 32.98 -2.26 16.52
CA PHE A 112 34.02 -1.52 15.83
C PHE A 112 34.74 -0.67 16.87
N THR A 113 35.87 -1.19 17.35
CA THR A 113 36.90 -0.35 17.97
C THR A 113 37.26 0.78 17.02
N ARG A 114 36.97 2.01 17.45
CA ARG A 114 37.25 3.26 16.72
C ARG A 114 38.74 3.33 16.35
N PRO A 115 39.13 3.34 15.06
CA PRO A 115 40.48 3.72 14.69
C PRO A 115 40.67 5.19 15.09
N LYS A 116 41.82 5.48 15.71
CA LYS A 116 42.16 6.85 16.12
C LYS A 116 42.03 7.81 14.94
N GLN A 117 41.38 8.92 15.24
CA GLN A 117 41.21 10.12 14.44
C GLN A 117 42.45 10.47 13.59
N SER A 118 42.33 10.39 12.27
CA SER A 118 43.11 11.24 11.36
C SER A 118 42.42 11.36 9.99
N GLN A 119 42.23 12.63 9.60
CA GLN A 119 41.85 13.15 8.28
C GLN A 119 40.35 13.24 7.98
N ARG A 120 39.83 14.48 8.09
CA ARG A 120 38.67 14.94 7.32
C ARG A 120 38.99 14.69 5.85
N THR A 121 38.37 13.67 5.25
CA THR A 121 38.26 13.59 3.80
C THR A 121 37.10 14.51 3.44
N GLU A 122 37.41 15.72 2.97
CA GLU A 122 36.41 16.55 2.30
C GLU A 122 35.95 15.79 1.04
N PHE A 123 34.64 15.65 0.88
CA PHE A 123 34.05 15.13 -0.34
C PHE A 123 34.39 16.11 -1.46
N SER A 124 35.39 15.78 -2.29
CA SER A 124 35.77 16.58 -3.44
C SER A 124 34.95 16.19 -4.66
N ASP A 125 34.76 17.13 -5.58
CA ASP A 125 34.03 16.91 -6.83
C ASP A 125 34.64 15.78 -7.68
N GLU A 126 35.94 15.51 -7.52
CA GLU A 126 36.64 14.39 -8.17
C GLU A 126 36.15 13.02 -7.67
N ALA A 127 35.75 12.92 -6.39
CA ALA A 127 35.14 11.72 -5.85
C ALA A 127 33.73 11.50 -6.43
N LEU A 128 32.99 12.57 -6.72
CA LEU A 128 31.69 12.50 -7.39
C LEU A 128 31.84 12.05 -8.85
N VAL A 129 32.82 12.58 -9.59
CA VAL A 129 33.08 12.17 -10.98
C VAL A 129 33.47 10.69 -11.06
N SER A 130 34.23 10.17 -10.09
CA SER A 130 34.62 8.77 -10.01
C SER A 130 33.42 7.82 -9.89
N LEU A 131 32.36 8.22 -9.17
CA LEU A 131 31.15 7.42 -8.99
C LEU A 131 30.36 7.23 -10.31
N PHE A 132 30.40 8.22 -11.19
CA PHE A 132 29.70 8.19 -12.48
C PHE A 132 30.60 7.86 -13.67
N SER A 133 31.88 7.55 -13.43
CA SER A 133 32.83 7.26 -14.52
C SER A 133 32.43 6.04 -15.35
N ASN A 134 31.69 5.09 -14.76
CA ASN A 134 31.15 3.94 -15.49
C ASN A 134 29.90 4.25 -16.33
N LEU A 135 29.34 5.47 -16.25
CA LEU A 135 28.14 5.88 -16.99
C LEU A 135 28.45 6.59 -18.31
N VAL A 136 29.71 6.99 -18.56
CA VAL A 136 30.08 7.83 -19.71
C VAL A 136 30.69 7.01 -20.88
N ASP A 137 31.07 5.75 -20.66
CA ASP A 137 31.61 4.86 -21.70
C ASP A 137 30.55 3.88 -22.27
N ARG A 138 29.47 4.43 -22.83
CA ARG A 138 28.62 3.74 -23.81
C ARG A 138 28.21 4.64 -24.96
#